data_AF-A0A661Q612-F1
#
_entry.id   AF-A0A661Q612-F1
#
_cell.length_a   1.000
_cell.length_b   1.000
_cell.length_c   1.000
_cell.angle_alpha   90.00
_cell.angle_beta   90.00
_cell.angle_gamma   90.00
#
_symmetry.space_group_name_H-M   'P 1'
#
loop_
_entity.id
_entity.type
_entity.pdbx_description
1 polymer ?
#
loop_
_entity_poly.entity_id
_entity_poly.type
_entity_poly.pdbx_seq_one_letter_code
_entity_poly.pdbx_strand_id
1 'polypeptide(L)'
;MSKPNQNGLKIVVILFLVLVLALFHYLTGIEQSPYYGFYCRLYYLPIVLAGLWFCLRGGLLVAVLVSILFAPHIFFNWGQFDVIPLEYYF
;
A
#
# COMPACT_ATOMS: atom_id res chain seq x y z
N MET A 1 -16.19 33.51 3.05
CA MET A 1 -15.71 32.11 3.21
C MET A 1 -14.43 31.94 2.41
N SER A 2 -13.27 31.79 3.06
CA SER A 2 -12.01 31.50 2.36
C SER A 2 -12.08 30.07 1.80
N LYS A 3 -11.68 29.88 0.53
CA LYS A 3 -11.62 28.54 -0.05
C LYS A 3 -10.55 27.75 0.73
N PRO A 4 -10.85 26.54 1.23
CA PRO A 4 -9.88 25.74 1.93
C PRO A 4 -8.68 25.46 1.01
N ASN A 5 -7.49 25.44 1.59
CA ASN A 5 -6.25 25.17 0.87
C ASN A 5 -6.33 23.76 0.24
N GLN A 6 -6.58 23.75 -1.07
CA GLN A 6 -6.82 22.54 -1.85
C GLN A 6 -5.62 21.59 -1.80
N ASN A 7 -4.40 22.13 -1.68
CA ASN A 7 -3.19 21.32 -1.62
C ASN A 7 -3.05 20.62 -0.26
N GLY A 8 -3.38 21.32 0.83
CA GLY A 8 -3.40 20.72 2.17
C GLY A 8 -4.39 19.56 2.26
N LEU A 9 -5.60 19.74 1.72
CA LEU A 9 -6.61 18.68 1.69
C LEU A 9 -6.13 17.46 0.89
N LYS A 10 -5.54 17.66 -0.29
CA LYS A 10 -4.99 16.58 -1.12
C LYS A 10 -3.91 15.78 -0.37
N ILE A 11 -3.02 16.46 0.34
CA ILE A 11 -1.97 15.81 1.15
C ILE A 11 -2.62 14.96 2.25
N VAL A 12 -3.61 15.51 2.98
CA VAL A 12 -4.33 14.78 4.03
C VAL A 12 -5.01 13.53 3.47
N VAL A 13 -5.64 13.62 2.30
CA VAL A 13 -6.27 12.47 1.64
C VAL A 13 -5.24 11.39 1.29
N ILE A 14 -4.10 11.76 0.72
CA ILE A 14 -3.02 10.82 0.40
C ILE A 14 -2.49 10.14 1.66
N LEU A 15 -2.17 10.93 2.70
CA LEU A 15 -1.65 10.39 3.95
C LEU A 15 -2.66 9.46 4.62
N PHE A 16 -3.93 9.83 4.63
CA PHE A 16 -5.01 8.99 5.13
C PHE A 16 -5.09 7.66 4.38
N LEU A 17 -5.06 7.67 3.04
CA LEU A 17 -5.08 6.45 2.23
C LEU A 17 -3.87 5.54 2.53
N VAL A 18 -2.66 6.12 2.58
CA VAL A 18 -1.44 5.36 2.91
C VAL A 18 -1.56 4.71 4.28
N LEU A 19 -2.05 5.44 5.28
CA LEU A 19 -2.13 4.98 6.66
C LEU A 19 -3.21 3.90 6.86
N VAL A 20 -4.38 4.06 6.23
CA VAL A 20 -5.44 3.04 6.25
C VAL A 20 -4.98 1.76 5.57
N LEU A 21 -4.32 1.86 4.40
CA LEU A 21 -3.82 0.70 3.68
C LEU A 21 -2.70 -0.01 4.45
N ALA A 22 -1.78 0.73 5.05
CA ALA A 22 -0.75 0.16 5.92
C ALA A 22 -1.38 -0.55 7.12
N LEU A 23 -2.36 0.07 7.79
CA LEU A 23 -3.05 -0.55 8.91
C LEU A 23 -3.78 -1.83 8.51
N PHE A 24 -4.51 -1.81 7.40
CA PHE A 24 -5.17 -3.01 6.85
C PHE A 24 -4.17 -4.12 6.55
N HIS A 25 -3.00 -3.79 6.01
CA HIS A 25 -1.96 -4.76 5.74
C HIS A 25 -1.50 -5.49 7.00
N TYR A 26 -1.16 -4.74 8.05
CA TYR A 26 -0.65 -5.30 9.30
C TYR A 26 -1.74 -6.01 10.12
N LEU A 27 -2.99 -5.56 10.07
CA LEU A 27 -4.07 -6.17 10.83
C LEU A 27 -4.68 -7.40 10.15
N THR A 28 -4.75 -7.41 8.81
CA THR A 28 -5.63 -8.37 8.12
C THR A 28 -4.90 -9.64 7.66
N GLY A 29 -3.57 -9.71 7.77
CA GLY A 29 -2.80 -10.94 7.47
C GLY A 29 -3.32 -11.65 6.20
N ILE A 30 -3.44 -10.91 5.10
CA ILE A 30 -4.27 -11.26 3.93
C ILE A 30 -3.71 -12.47 3.14
N GLU A 31 -2.64 -13.09 3.63
CA GLU A 31 -1.87 -14.17 3.00
C GLU A 31 -2.73 -15.37 2.54
N GLN A 32 -3.92 -15.60 3.11
CA GLN A 32 -4.78 -16.74 2.76
C GLN A 32 -6.12 -16.36 2.11
N SER A 33 -6.37 -15.08 1.82
CA SER A 33 -7.64 -14.65 1.21
C SER A 33 -7.59 -14.80 -0.31
N PRO A 34 -8.62 -15.36 -0.97
CA PRO A 34 -8.72 -15.36 -2.45
C PRO A 34 -8.69 -13.95 -3.05
N TYR A 35 -8.90 -12.92 -2.22
CA TYR A 35 -8.84 -11.51 -2.59
C TYR A 35 -7.45 -10.87 -2.42
N TYR A 36 -6.42 -11.61 -2.00
CA TYR A 36 -5.06 -11.09 -1.79
C TYR A 36 -4.57 -10.24 -2.97
N GLY A 37 -4.75 -10.74 -4.19
CA GLY A 37 -4.37 -10.03 -5.42
C GLY A 37 -5.15 -8.73 -5.69
N PHE A 38 -6.32 -8.51 -5.08
CA PHE A 38 -7.06 -7.25 -5.14
C PHE A 38 -6.48 -6.24 -4.14
N TYR A 39 -6.19 -6.67 -2.90
CA TYR A 39 -5.62 -5.81 -1.87
C TYR A 39 -4.23 -5.30 -2.24
N CYS A 40 -3.37 -6.12 -2.86
CA CYS A 40 -2.06 -5.67 -3.38
C CYS A 40 -2.16 -4.54 -4.41
N ARG A 41 -3.28 -4.42 -5.13
CA ARG A 41 -3.48 -3.35 -6.12
C ARG A 41 -3.99 -2.05 -5.50
N LEU A 42 -4.59 -2.10 -4.32
CA LEU A 42 -5.05 -0.89 -3.62
C LEU A 42 -3.90 0.06 -3.25
N TYR A 43 -2.67 -0.45 -3.09
CA TYR A 43 -1.49 0.38 -2.85
C TYR A 43 -1.12 1.29 -4.02
N TYR A 44 -1.60 1.02 -5.24
CA TYR A 44 -1.37 1.90 -6.38
C TYR A 44 -2.22 3.18 -6.31
N LEU A 45 -3.36 3.16 -5.61
CA LEU A 45 -4.24 4.33 -5.49
C LEU A 45 -3.54 5.56 -4.92
N PRO A 46 -2.91 5.53 -3.73
CA PRO A 46 -2.26 6.72 -3.18
C PRO A 46 -1.08 7.19 -4.05
N ILE A 47 -0.35 6.28 -4.70
CA ILE A 47 0.80 6.60 -5.55
C ILE A 47 0.34 7.30 -6.84
N VAL A 48 -0.64 6.73 -7.54
CA VAL A 48 -1.19 7.29 -8.78
C VAL A 48 -1.88 8.62 -8.48
N LEU A 49 -2.67 8.70 -7.41
CA LEU A 49 -3.37 9.92 -7.02
C LEU A 49 -2.39 11.06 -6.67
N ALA A 50 -1.30 10.74 -5.97
CA ALA A 50 -0.22 11.69 -5.71
C ALA A 50 0.47 12.13 -7.01
N GLY A 51 0.68 11.21 -7.95
CA GLY A 51 1.19 11.50 -9.29
C GLY A 51 0.29 12.43 -10.10
N LEU A 52 -1.03 12.23 -10.03
CA LEU A 52 -2.01 13.06 -10.73
C LEU A 52 -2.11 14.48 -10.13
N TRP A 53 -1.98 14.62 -8.81
CA TRP A 53 -2.12 15.93 -8.15
C TRP A 53 -0.83 16.73 -8.02
N PHE A 54 0.31 16.07 -7.92
CA PHE A 54 1.61 16.70 -7.65
C PHE A 54 2.69 16.28 -8.67
N CYS A 55 2.25 15.75 -9.81
CA CYS A 55 3.10 15.26 -10.89
C CYS A 55 4.09 14.18 -10.40
N LEU A 56 5.16 13.97 -11.15
CA LEU A 56 6.18 12.97 -10.87
C LEU A 56 6.74 13.05 -9.44
N ARG A 57 6.90 14.25 -8.89
CA ARG A 57 7.49 14.47 -7.56
C ARG A 57 6.62 13.89 -6.45
N GLY A 58 5.31 14.12 -6.48
CA GLY A 58 4.42 13.57 -5.45
C GLY A 58 4.25 12.06 -5.57
N GLY A 59 4.10 11.55 -6.78
CA GLY A 59 4.05 10.09 -7.01
C GLY A 59 5.30 9.39 -6.50
N LEU A 60 6.49 9.92 -6.80
CA LEU A 60 7.76 9.35 -6.37
C LEU A 60 7.92 9.38 -4.84
N LEU A 61 7.63 10.52 -4.20
CA LEU A 61 7.71 10.63 -2.74
C LEU A 61 6.78 9.65 -2.04
N VAL A 62 5.54 9.52 -2.52
CA VAL A 62 4.56 8.60 -1.94
C VAL A 62 4.95 7.15 -2.20
N ALA A 63 5.47 6.82 -3.38
CA ALA A 63 6.00 5.49 -3.66
C ALA A 63 7.12 5.10 -2.69
N VAL A 64 8.10 5.99 -2.47
CA VAL A 64 9.20 5.76 -1.51
C VAL A 64 8.67 5.59 -0.10
N LEU A 65 7.75 6.46 0.34
CA LEU A 65 7.15 6.39 1.67
C LEU A 65 6.43 5.05 1.90
N VAL A 66 5.61 4.65 0.93
CA VAL A 66 4.92 3.35 0.92
C VAL A 66 5.97 2.24 1.02
N SER A 67 6.96 2.18 0.12
CA SER A 67 8.00 1.14 0.16
C SER A 67 8.69 1.02 1.53
N ILE A 68 9.02 2.13 2.19
CA ILE A 68 9.62 2.14 3.52
C ILE A 68 8.66 1.57 4.58
N LEU A 69 7.38 1.92 4.53
CA LEU A 69 6.36 1.42 5.47
C LEU A 69 6.09 -0.09 5.31
N PHE A 70 6.22 -0.62 4.09
CA PHE A 70 5.97 -2.03 3.78
C PHE A 70 7.20 -2.93 3.92
N ALA A 71 8.41 -2.38 3.79
CA ALA A 71 9.64 -3.16 3.87
C ALA A 71 9.75 -4.03 5.15
N PRO A 72 9.43 -3.54 6.37
CA PRO A 72 9.51 -4.34 7.58
C PRO A 72 8.64 -5.60 7.52
N HIS A 73 7.41 -5.49 6.99
CA HIS A 73 6.51 -6.63 6.86
C HIS A 73 7.10 -7.73 5.99
N ILE A 74 7.69 -7.34 4.85
CA ILE A 74 8.37 -8.28 3.96
C ILE A 74 9.55 -8.90 4.70
N PHE A 75 10.40 -8.12 5.37
CA PHE A 75 11.56 -8.65 6.10
C PHE A 75 11.18 -9.64 7.22
N PHE A 76 10.09 -9.39 7.96
CA PHE A 76 9.64 -10.29 9.04
C PHE A 76 8.90 -11.53 8.52
N ASN A 77 8.20 -11.44 7.40
CA ASN A 77 7.48 -12.57 6.79
C ASN A 77 8.30 -13.31 5.72
N TRP A 78 9.50 -12.80 5.39
CA TRP A 78 10.39 -13.43 4.42
C TRP A 78 10.79 -14.82 4.91
N GLY A 79 10.40 -15.86 4.18
CA GLY A 79 10.78 -17.24 4.51
C GLY A 79 9.69 -18.06 5.21
N GLN A 80 8.49 -17.52 5.43
CA GLN A 80 7.30 -18.31 5.82
C GLN A 80 6.70 -19.10 4.64
N PHE A 81 7.48 -19.39 3.60
CA PHE A 81 7.01 -20.22 2.49
C PHE A 81 6.81 -21.64 3.02
N ASP A 82 5.55 -22.06 3.15
CA ASP A 82 5.25 -23.48 3.22
C ASP A 82 5.86 -24.12 1.97
N VAL A 83 6.82 -25.03 2.17
CA VAL A 83 7.32 -25.87 1.09
C VAL A 83 6.14 -26.76 0.72
N ILE A 84 5.29 -26.31 -0.22
CA ILE A 84 4.12 -27.07 -0.66
C ILE A 84 4.66 -28.38 -1.22
N PRO A 85 4.39 -29.53 -0.57
CA PRO A 85 4.90 -30.80 -1.07
C PRO A 85 4.33 -31.06 -2.46
N LEU A 86 5.16 -31.54 -3.39
CA LEU A 86 4.77 -31.78 -4.79
C LEU A 86 3.56 -32.75 -4.89
N GLU A 87 3.31 -33.55 -3.86
CA GLU A 87 2.16 -34.45 -3.75
C GLU A 87 0.79 -33.77 -3.71
N TYR A 88 0.71 -32.45 -3.48
CA TYR A 88 -0.56 -31.71 -3.60
C TYR A 88 -0.96 -31.41 -5.06
N TYR A 89 -0.02 -31.58 -6.00
CA TYR A 89 -0.22 -31.28 -7.43
C TYR A 89 -0.32 -32.53 -8.32
N PHE A 90 -0.10 -33.72 -7.78
CA PHE A 90 -0.15 -35.02 -8.48
C PHE A 90 -1.04 -36.01 -7.73
#